data_AF-A0A934P2E4-F1
#
_entry.id   AF-A0A934P2E4-F1
#
_cell.length_a   1.000
_cell.length_b   1.000
_cell.length_c   1.000
_cell.angle_alpha   90.00
_cell.angle_beta   90.00
_cell.angle_gamma   90.00
#
_symmetry.space_group_name_H-M   'P 1'
#
loop_
_entity.id
_entity.type
_entity.pdbx_description
1 polymer ?
#
loop_
_entity_poly.entity_id
_entity_poly.type
_entity_poly.pdbx_seq_one_letter_code
_entity_poly.pdbx_strand_id
1 'polypeptide(L)'
;MTASKTAGLPGGIRVRRVLASVPLLVGAFLLHGLAGAPQAAALPPTQSAAGTEGLDPLLAVAYSMAEEEAHSVGVPLSITSGYRTWDEQLWLWNDGIATYGSPDAARRWVLPPEESTHVSGHAVDVGPAAGAAWLEANGNRWGLCRMFVNEWWHFELATVPGGQCPPMRPDAATR
;
A
#
# COMPACT_ATOMS: atom_id res chain seq x y z
N MET A 1 -7.56 -57.72 -34.25
CA MET A 1 -8.59 -57.22 -33.32
C MET A 1 -8.69 -55.71 -33.54
N THR A 2 -9.58 -55.32 -34.43
CA THR A 2 -9.86 -53.93 -34.81
C THR A 2 -11.36 -53.87 -35.05
N ALA A 3 -12.09 -53.28 -34.11
CA ALA A 3 -13.53 -53.10 -34.21
C ALA A 3 -13.84 -51.61 -34.09
N SER A 4 -14.27 -51.08 -35.22
CA SER A 4 -14.65 -49.69 -35.47
C SER A 4 -15.83 -49.25 -34.63
N LYS A 5 -15.76 -48.00 -34.19
CA LYS A 5 -16.83 -47.25 -33.52
C LYS A 5 -17.97 -46.97 -34.50
N THR A 6 -19.18 -47.23 -34.03
CA THR A 6 -20.47 -47.19 -34.71
C THR A 6 -20.96 -45.78 -35.07
N ALA A 7 -21.83 -45.76 -36.07
CA ALA A 7 -22.41 -44.65 -36.79
C ALA A 7 -23.81 -44.19 -36.31
N GLY A 8 -24.26 -43.06 -36.86
CA GLY A 8 -25.68 -42.70 -37.07
C GLY A 8 -26.30 -41.78 -36.00
N LEU A 9 -27.13 -40.77 -36.28
CA LEU A 9 -27.85 -40.29 -37.47
C LEU A 9 -28.35 -38.85 -37.16
N PRO A 10 -28.59 -37.97 -38.16
CA PRO A 10 -29.36 -36.75 -38.00
C PRO A 10 -30.84 -36.99 -38.39
N GLY A 11 -31.80 -36.37 -37.69
CA GLY A 11 -33.22 -36.49 -38.03
C GLY A 11 -34.06 -35.42 -37.33
N GLY A 12 -34.45 -34.39 -38.07
CA GLY A 12 -35.23 -33.26 -37.56
C GLY A 12 -36.66 -33.62 -37.20
N ILE A 13 -37.23 -32.88 -36.24
CA ILE A 13 -38.66 -32.89 -35.93
C ILE A 13 -39.20 -31.47 -36.02
N ARG A 14 -40.32 -31.38 -36.73
CA ARG A 14 -41.04 -30.18 -37.16
C ARG A 14 -41.64 -29.42 -35.98
N VAL A 15 -41.49 -28.10 -36.00
CA VAL A 15 -42.18 -27.17 -35.08
C VAL A 15 -43.65 -27.08 -35.47
N ARG A 16 -44.56 -27.55 -34.62
CA ARG A 16 -45.99 -27.18 -34.66
C ARG A 16 -46.23 -26.07 -33.66
N ARG A 17 -46.54 -24.86 -34.16
CA ARG A 17 -47.09 -23.78 -33.36
C ARG A 17 -48.48 -24.18 -32.88
N VAL A 18 -48.68 -24.21 -31.56
CA VAL A 18 -50.01 -24.15 -30.95
C VAL A 18 -50.02 -22.90 -30.08
N LEU A 19 -50.83 -21.93 -30.49
CA LEU A 19 -51.17 -20.76 -29.69
C LEU A 19 -52.12 -21.22 -28.58
N ALA A 20 -51.71 -21.08 -27.32
CA ALA A 20 -52.60 -21.18 -26.18
C ALA A 20 -52.41 -19.94 -25.32
N SER A 21 -53.40 -19.05 -25.41
CA SER A 21 -53.60 -17.88 -24.58
C SER A 21 -53.76 -18.29 -23.12
N VAL A 22 -52.86 -17.79 -22.25
CA VAL A 22 -52.95 -17.92 -20.80
C VAL A 22 -53.45 -16.57 -20.24
N PRO A 23 -54.51 -16.55 -19.43
CA PRO A 23 -55.11 -15.31 -18.92
C PRO A 23 -54.18 -14.59 -17.94
N LEU A 24 -54.20 -13.24 -17.99
CA LEU A 24 -53.59 -12.38 -16.98
C LEU A 24 -54.24 -12.66 -15.62
N LEU A 25 -53.51 -13.31 -14.72
CA LEU A 25 -53.75 -13.23 -13.29
C LEU A 25 -52.88 -12.11 -12.73
N VAL A 26 -53.51 -10.95 -12.50
CA VAL A 26 -52.92 -9.84 -11.74
C VAL A 26 -52.87 -10.28 -10.27
N GLY A 27 -51.78 -10.95 -9.90
CA GLY A 27 -51.45 -11.20 -8.50
C GLY A 27 -50.78 -9.96 -7.91
N ALA A 28 -51.49 -9.27 -7.01
CA ALA A 28 -50.92 -8.20 -6.21
C ALA A 28 -49.89 -8.80 -5.22
N PHE A 29 -48.62 -8.81 -5.60
CA PHE A 29 -47.52 -9.06 -4.66
C PHE A 29 -47.18 -7.76 -3.95
N LEU A 30 -47.51 -7.69 -2.65
CA LEU A 30 -46.98 -6.69 -1.72
C LEU A 30 -45.46 -6.91 -1.62
N LEU A 31 -44.69 -6.10 -2.33
CA LEU A 31 -43.23 -6.03 -2.23
C LEU A 31 -42.84 -5.42 -0.87
N HIS A 32 -42.79 -6.24 0.18
CA HIS A 32 -42.01 -5.94 1.38
C HIS A 32 -40.53 -6.28 1.09
N GLY A 33 -39.90 -5.45 0.27
CA GLY A 33 -38.48 -5.54 -0.04
C GLY A 33 -37.68 -4.50 0.73
N LEU A 34 -37.57 -4.63 2.06
CA LEU A 34 -36.47 -3.96 2.79
C LEU A 34 -35.22 -4.82 2.63
N ALA A 35 -34.68 -4.87 1.42
CA ALA A 35 -33.29 -5.26 1.21
C ALA A 35 -32.42 -4.08 1.66
N GLY A 36 -32.22 -3.95 2.96
CA GLY A 36 -31.15 -3.11 3.49
C GLY A 36 -29.84 -3.67 2.96
N ALA A 37 -29.18 -2.94 2.05
CA ALA A 37 -27.82 -3.25 1.67
C ALA A 37 -26.96 -3.39 2.93
N PRO A 38 -26.00 -4.33 2.99
CA PRO A 38 -25.06 -4.36 4.10
C PRO A 38 -24.38 -2.99 4.12
N GLN A 39 -24.65 -2.21 5.16
CA GLN A 39 -23.86 -1.02 5.44
C GLN A 39 -22.45 -1.54 5.70
N ALA A 40 -21.54 -1.27 4.76
CA ALA A 40 -20.13 -1.44 5.03
C ALA A 40 -19.87 -0.66 6.32
N ALA A 41 -19.56 -1.36 7.40
CA ALA A 41 -19.19 -0.72 8.64
C ALA A 41 -18.03 0.20 8.28
N ALA A 42 -18.23 1.51 8.43
CA ALA A 42 -17.15 2.46 8.29
C ALA A 42 -16.09 2.03 9.29
N LEU A 43 -14.89 1.67 8.80
CA LEU A 43 -13.74 1.52 9.67
C LEU A 43 -13.66 2.83 10.46
N PRO A 44 -13.50 2.77 11.80
CA PRO A 44 -13.26 3.98 12.56
C PRO A 44 -12.10 4.73 11.88
N PRO A 45 -12.16 6.07 11.76
CA PRO A 45 -11.05 6.79 11.16
C PRO A 45 -9.80 6.49 11.99
N THR A 46 -8.84 5.76 11.40
CA THR A 46 -7.47 5.76 11.92
C THR A 46 -7.06 7.22 11.97
N GLN A 47 -6.82 7.73 13.17
CA GLN A 47 -6.25 9.06 13.31
C GLN A 47 -4.88 9.02 12.63
N SER A 48 -4.62 10.00 11.76
CA SER A 48 -3.30 10.10 11.13
C SER A 48 -2.24 10.26 12.20
N ALA A 49 -1.16 9.50 12.08
CA ALA A 49 0.02 9.67 12.93
C ALA A 49 0.62 11.07 12.77
N ALA A 50 1.22 11.59 13.84
CA ALA A 50 1.93 12.86 13.78
C ALA A 50 3.13 12.77 12.82
N GLY A 51 3.39 13.82 12.03
CA GLY A 51 4.48 13.86 11.06
C GLY A 51 4.13 13.26 9.70
N THR A 52 2.87 12.88 9.48
CA THR A 52 2.38 12.38 8.17
C THR A 52 1.92 13.50 7.23
N GLU A 53 1.96 14.76 7.66
CA GLU A 53 1.59 15.90 6.84
C GLU A 53 2.47 15.98 5.59
N GLY A 54 1.84 16.13 4.41
CA GLY A 54 2.55 16.26 3.13
C GLY A 54 3.05 14.94 2.53
N LEU A 55 2.91 13.81 3.22
CA LEU A 55 3.23 12.50 2.65
C LEU A 55 2.22 12.10 1.56
N ASP A 56 2.64 11.17 0.70
CA ASP A 56 1.71 10.43 -0.15
C ASP A 56 0.61 9.78 0.73
N PRO A 57 -0.67 9.87 0.36
CA PRO A 57 -1.76 9.38 1.20
C PRO A 57 -1.66 7.89 1.55
N LEU A 58 -1.10 7.05 0.67
CA LEU A 58 -0.96 5.63 0.95
C LEU A 58 0.15 5.38 1.98
N LEU A 59 1.26 6.12 1.89
CA LEU A 59 2.31 6.06 2.90
C LEU A 59 1.79 6.55 4.27
N ALA A 60 1.05 7.65 4.30
CA ALA A 60 0.46 8.19 5.53
C ALA A 60 -0.45 7.18 6.24
N VAL A 61 -1.34 6.52 5.47
CA VAL A 61 -2.22 5.47 6.00
C VAL A 61 -1.42 4.26 6.48
N ALA A 62 -0.48 3.76 5.66
CA ALA A 62 0.33 2.59 6.02
C ALA A 62 1.13 2.83 7.31
N TYR A 63 1.78 3.98 7.42
CA TYR A 63 2.54 4.34 8.62
C TYR A 63 1.62 4.49 9.84
N SER A 64 0.47 5.16 9.71
CA SER A 64 -0.46 5.36 10.84
C SER A 64 -0.97 4.02 11.39
N MET A 65 -1.27 3.05 10.53
CA MET A 65 -1.68 1.71 10.97
C MET A 65 -0.53 0.94 11.64
N ALA A 66 0.70 1.06 11.13
CA ALA A 66 1.87 0.41 11.71
C ALA A 66 2.24 1.00 13.08
N GLU A 67 2.15 2.32 13.22
CA GLU A 67 2.35 3.04 14.48
C GLU A 67 1.31 2.63 15.53
N GLU A 68 0.03 2.61 15.17
CA GLU A 68 -1.05 2.21 16.07
C GLU A 68 -0.83 0.79 16.62
N GLU A 69 -0.46 -0.17 15.77
CA GLU A 69 -0.12 -1.52 16.20
C GLU A 69 1.12 -1.51 17.11
N ALA A 70 2.20 -0.84 16.73
CA ALA A 70 3.42 -0.76 17.53
C ALA A 70 3.12 -0.27 18.95
N HIS A 71 2.34 0.81 19.06
CA HIS A 71 1.96 1.39 20.35
C HIS A 71 1.05 0.45 21.15
N SER A 72 0.13 -0.27 20.49
CA SER A 72 -0.74 -1.25 21.15
C SER A 72 0.02 -2.38 21.85
N VAL A 73 1.22 -2.71 21.36
CA VAL A 73 2.12 -3.72 21.94
C VAL A 73 3.27 -3.11 22.76
N GLY A 74 3.17 -1.82 23.08
CA GLY A 74 4.11 -1.11 23.96
C GLY A 74 5.44 -0.72 23.30
N VAL A 75 5.52 -0.71 21.97
CA VAL A 75 6.71 -0.28 21.23
C VAL A 75 6.58 1.20 20.88
N PRO A 76 7.51 2.07 21.32
CA PRO A 76 7.53 3.46 20.90
C PRO A 76 7.95 3.55 19.43
N LEU A 77 7.15 4.25 18.63
CA LEU A 77 7.43 4.53 17.22
C LEU A 77 6.88 5.91 16.88
N SER A 78 7.68 6.75 16.23
CA SER A 78 7.31 8.11 15.83
C SER A 78 8.11 8.54 14.61
N ILE A 79 7.54 9.36 13.75
CA ILE A 79 8.27 10.03 12.66
C ILE A 79 9.21 11.07 13.26
N THR A 80 10.49 11.01 12.88
CA THR A 80 11.47 12.07 13.15
C THR A 80 11.63 13.01 11.96
N SER A 81 11.38 12.54 10.74
CA SER A 81 11.33 13.36 9.54
C SER A 81 10.38 12.76 8.50
N GLY A 82 9.32 13.49 8.14
CA GLY A 82 8.34 13.08 7.12
C GLY A 82 8.60 13.78 5.79
N TYR A 83 7.56 14.39 5.21
CA TYR A 83 7.71 15.25 4.04
C TYR A 83 8.68 16.40 4.32
N ARG A 84 9.48 16.75 3.30
CA ARG A 84 10.34 17.93 3.31
C ARG A 84 10.02 18.82 2.13
N THR A 85 10.01 20.13 2.34
CA THR A 85 9.99 21.07 1.23
C THR A 85 11.32 21.02 0.46
N TRP A 86 11.28 21.56 -0.76
CA TRP A 86 12.48 21.70 -1.59
C TRP A 86 13.61 22.46 -0.88
N ASP A 87 13.28 23.61 -0.29
CA ASP A 87 14.25 24.50 0.34
C ASP A 87 14.86 23.89 1.61
N GLU A 88 14.07 23.16 2.40
CA GLU A 88 14.57 22.39 3.55
C GLU A 88 15.55 21.30 3.11
N GLN A 89 15.21 20.56 2.05
CA GLN A 89 16.11 19.53 1.52
C GLN A 89 17.38 20.15 0.90
N LEU A 90 17.27 21.33 0.27
CA LEU A 90 18.42 22.03 -0.30
C LEU A 90 19.37 22.49 0.79
N TRP A 91 18.82 22.98 1.90
CA TRP A 91 19.61 23.33 3.08
C TRP A 91 20.35 22.09 3.64
N LEU A 92 19.65 20.97 3.85
CA LEU A 92 20.25 19.71 4.31
C LEU A 92 21.34 19.19 3.37
N TRP A 93 21.11 19.30 2.06
CA TRP A 93 22.08 18.88 1.05
C TRP A 93 23.37 19.70 1.13
N ASN A 94 23.27 21.03 1.24
CA ASN A 94 24.42 21.90 1.39
C ASN A 94 25.16 21.67 2.72
N ASP A 95 24.43 21.46 3.81
CA ASP A 95 25.00 21.10 5.11
C ASP A 95 25.72 19.74 5.06
N GLY A 96 25.13 18.77 4.36
CA GLY A 96 25.74 17.48 4.09
C GLY A 96 27.05 17.61 3.31
N ILE A 97 27.11 18.43 2.25
CA ILE A 97 28.35 18.70 1.52
C ILE A 97 29.40 19.32 2.44
N ALA A 98 29.02 20.29 3.28
CA ALA A 98 29.94 20.92 4.22
C ALA A 98 30.49 19.91 5.26
N THR A 99 29.64 18.99 5.71
CA THR A 99 29.97 17.97 6.72
C THR A 99 30.84 16.85 6.15
N TYR A 100 30.52 16.34 4.96
CA TYR A 100 31.17 15.18 4.35
C TYR A 100 32.26 15.54 3.33
N GLY A 101 32.41 16.83 3.01
CA GLY A 101 33.50 17.41 2.23
C GLY A 101 33.33 17.35 0.71
N SER A 102 32.36 16.60 0.19
CA SER A 102 32.04 16.57 -1.24
C SER A 102 30.61 16.12 -1.51
N PRO A 103 30.04 16.46 -2.68
CA PRO A 103 28.76 15.89 -3.12
C PRO A 103 28.74 14.36 -3.08
N ASP A 104 29.75 13.69 -3.61
CA ASP A 104 29.78 12.22 -3.64
C ASP A 104 29.77 11.58 -2.25
N ALA A 105 30.51 12.18 -1.31
CA ALA A 105 30.52 11.71 0.08
C ALA A 105 29.18 12.00 0.79
N ALA A 106 28.56 13.15 0.53
CA ALA A 106 27.29 13.55 1.12
C ALA A 106 26.11 12.70 0.64
N ARG A 107 26.10 12.30 -0.64
CA ARG A 107 25.02 11.48 -1.24
C ARG A 107 24.77 10.15 -0.53
N ARG A 108 25.75 9.66 0.22
CA ARG A 108 25.61 8.44 1.03
C ARG A 108 24.62 8.61 2.18
N TRP A 109 24.25 9.84 2.54
CA TRP A 109 23.42 10.16 3.71
C TRP A 109 22.31 11.17 3.40
N VAL A 110 22.56 12.09 2.48
CA VAL A 110 21.63 13.17 2.14
C VAL A 110 21.63 13.34 0.63
N LEU A 111 20.47 13.18 -0.01
CA LEU A 111 20.33 13.40 -1.45
C LEU A 111 20.05 14.87 -1.77
N PRO A 112 20.43 15.34 -2.98
CA PRO A 112 19.98 16.64 -3.46
C PRO A 112 18.45 16.66 -3.58
N PRO A 113 17.82 17.84 -3.58
CA PRO A 113 16.37 17.96 -3.57
C PRO A 113 15.66 17.22 -4.71
N GLU A 114 16.25 17.20 -5.91
CA GLU A 114 15.73 16.55 -7.11
C GLU A 114 15.53 15.04 -6.96
N GLU A 115 16.23 14.43 -6.01
CA GLU A 115 16.32 12.97 -5.85
C GLU A 115 15.78 12.50 -4.50
N SER A 116 15.53 13.41 -3.56
CA SER A 116 15.09 13.05 -2.20
C SER A 116 13.67 12.51 -2.19
N THR A 117 13.50 11.29 -1.67
CA THR A 117 12.17 10.69 -1.51
C THR A 117 11.29 11.49 -0.53
N HIS A 118 11.89 12.14 0.48
CA HIS A 118 11.15 13.00 1.42
C HIS A 118 10.48 14.19 0.73
N VAL A 119 11.14 14.75 -0.29
CA VAL A 119 10.59 15.85 -1.10
C VAL A 119 9.38 15.39 -1.90
N SER A 120 9.42 14.16 -2.40
CA SER A 120 8.27 13.58 -3.10
C SER A 120 7.16 13.08 -2.17
N GLY A 121 7.36 13.10 -0.85
CA GLY A 121 6.40 12.59 0.13
C GLY A 121 6.34 11.07 0.26
N HIS A 122 7.31 10.33 -0.27
CA HIS A 122 7.29 8.85 -0.31
C HIS A 122 8.24 8.18 0.69
N ALA A 123 8.78 8.92 1.66
CA ALA A 123 9.66 8.38 2.70
C ALA A 123 9.36 8.96 4.08
N VAL A 124 9.68 8.18 5.10
CA VAL A 124 9.70 8.59 6.50
C VAL A 124 11.00 8.14 7.15
N ASP A 125 11.57 9.03 7.95
CA ASP A 125 12.58 8.71 8.95
C ASP A 125 11.88 8.51 10.28
N VAL A 126 12.18 7.42 10.97
CA VAL A 126 11.49 7.03 12.20
C VAL A 126 12.44 6.83 13.37
N GLY A 127 11.90 6.98 14.56
CA GLY A 127 12.61 6.70 15.81
C GLY A 127 11.64 6.30 16.92
N PRO A 128 12.17 5.95 18.11
CA PRO A 128 13.58 5.67 18.39
C PRO A 128 14.06 4.40 17.67
N ALA A 129 15.35 4.05 17.78
CA ALA A 129 15.93 2.86 17.14
C ALA A 129 15.19 1.55 17.44
N ALA A 130 14.62 1.41 18.65
CA ALA A 130 13.79 0.25 18.99
C ALA A 130 12.49 0.19 18.16
N GLY A 131 11.86 1.34 17.90
CA GLY A 131 10.68 1.45 17.04
C GLY A 131 11.03 1.17 15.58
N ALA A 132 12.14 1.72 15.10
CA ALA A 132 12.65 1.45 13.76
C ALA A 132 12.95 -0.05 13.56
N ALA A 133 13.59 -0.71 14.52
CA ALA A 133 13.85 -2.15 14.48
C ALA A 133 12.55 -2.98 14.46
N TRP A 134 11.54 -2.56 15.21
CA TRP A 134 10.21 -3.18 15.14
C TRP A 134 9.57 -2.98 13.77
N LEU A 135 9.68 -1.78 13.19
CA LEU A 135 9.15 -1.47 11.87
C LEU A 135 9.90 -2.23 10.75
N GLU A 136 11.20 -2.46 10.88
CA GLU A 136 11.96 -3.34 9.97
C GLU A 136 11.44 -4.78 10.01
N ALA A 137 11.15 -5.30 11.21
CA ALA A 137 10.67 -6.67 11.38
C ALA A 137 9.20 -6.88 10.99
N ASN A 138 8.35 -5.85 11.09
CA ASN A 138 6.89 -5.98 10.97
C ASN A 138 6.27 -5.12 9.87
N GLY A 139 6.97 -4.09 9.39
CA GLY A 139 6.44 -3.03 8.53
C GLY A 139 5.92 -3.55 7.19
N ASN A 140 6.47 -4.66 6.71
CA ASN A 140 6.04 -5.28 5.46
C ASN A 140 4.55 -5.69 5.50
N ARG A 141 3.96 -5.92 6.69
CA ARG A 141 2.51 -6.12 6.87
C ARG A 141 1.67 -5.00 6.27
N TRP A 142 2.21 -3.77 6.22
CA TRP A 142 1.60 -2.59 5.61
C TRP A 142 2.33 -2.08 4.36
N GLY A 143 3.33 -2.83 3.87
CA GLY A 143 4.13 -2.45 2.70
C GLY A 143 5.34 -1.58 3.00
N LEU A 144 5.60 -1.27 4.28
CA LEU A 144 6.71 -0.42 4.71
C LEU A 144 8.01 -1.24 4.79
N CYS A 145 9.05 -0.73 4.16
CA CYS A 145 10.35 -1.40 4.11
C CYS A 145 11.47 -0.41 4.38
N ARG A 146 12.47 -0.86 5.13
CA ARG A 146 13.75 -0.17 5.25
C ARG A 146 14.50 -0.26 3.92
N MET A 147 15.03 0.86 3.43
CA MET A 147 15.63 0.92 2.09
C MET A 147 17.16 0.84 2.09
N PHE A 148 17.82 1.29 3.15
CA PHE A 148 19.28 1.42 3.19
C PHE A 148 19.94 0.76 4.40
N VAL A 149 21.07 0.10 4.17
CA VAL A 149 21.84 -0.61 5.22
C VAL A 149 22.45 0.36 6.24
N ASN A 150 22.88 1.56 5.82
CA ASN A 150 23.45 2.58 6.71
C ASN A 150 22.41 3.47 7.41
N GLU A 151 21.15 3.45 6.97
CA GLU A 151 20.08 4.30 7.51
C GLU A 151 19.02 3.42 8.16
N TRP A 152 19.19 3.13 9.45
CA TRP A 152 18.24 2.30 10.22
C TRP A 152 16.88 2.96 10.41
N TRP A 153 16.81 4.27 10.20
CA TRP A 153 15.64 5.10 10.39
C TRP A 153 14.79 5.26 9.12
N HIS A 154 15.31 5.01 7.91
CA HIS A 154 14.64 5.38 6.64
C HIS A 154 13.75 4.26 6.08
N PHE A 155 12.45 4.56 5.93
CA PHE A 155 11.43 3.63 5.42
C PHE A 155 10.62 4.24 4.25
N GLU A 156 10.24 3.37 3.31
CA GLU A 156 9.38 3.71 2.17
C GLU A 156 8.27 2.66 2.00
N LEU A 157 7.20 3.01 1.29
CA LEU A 157 6.19 2.06 0.83
C LEU A 157 6.75 1.29 -0.40
N ALA A 158 7.51 0.23 -0.16
CA ALA A 158 8.30 -0.45 -1.20
C ALA A 158 7.78 -1.84 -1.60
N THR A 159 6.71 -2.31 -0.96
CA THR A 159 6.02 -3.56 -1.33
C THR A 159 4.52 -3.43 -1.11
N VAL A 160 3.75 -4.35 -1.68
CA VAL A 160 2.34 -4.54 -1.28
C VAL A 160 2.26 -5.07 0.15
N PRO A 161 1.17 -4.78 0.90
CA PRO A 161 0.94 -5.33 2.23
C PRO A 161 1.13 -6.85 2.30
N GLY A 162 1.98 -7.31 3.22
CA GLY A 162 2.37 -8.71 3.41
C GLY A 162 3.40 -9.24 2.40
N GLY A 163 3.81 -8.42 1.42
CA GLY A 163 4.85 -8.78 0.46
C GLY A 163 6.26 -8.79 1.06
N GLN A 164 7.22 -9.28 0.28
CA GLN A 164 8.63 -9.28 0.68
C GLN A 164 9.25 -7.92 0.38
N CYS A 165 9.97 -7.37 1.34
CA CYS A 165 10.75 -6.17 1.11
C CYS A 165 11.87 -6.42 0.08
N PRO A 166 12.19 -5.44 -0.79
CA PRO A 166 13.34 -5.56 -1.67
C PRO A 166 14.64 -5.63 -0.85
N PRO A 167 15.74 -6.17 -1.43
CA PRO A 167 17.04 -6.08 -0.80
C PRO A 167 17.42 -4.63 -0.49
N MET A 168 17.89 -4.37 0.72
CA MET A 168 18.39 -3.05 1.09
C MET A 168 19.60 -2.68 0.22
N ARG A 169 19.63 -1.40 -0.16
CA ARG A 169 20.79 -0.81 -0.83
C ARG A 169 21.86 -0.45 0.20
N PRO A 170 23.16 -0.40 -0.16
CA PRO A 170 24.22 -0.06 0.80
C PRO A 170 24.01 1.32 1.45
N ASP A 171 23.66 2.31 0.64
CA ASP A 171 23.39 3.69 1.05
C ASP A 171 22.60 4.48 -0.01
N ALA A 172 22.18 5.70 0.34
CA ALA A 172 21.35 6.56 -0.50
C ALA A 172 21.99 6.93 -1.85
N ALA A 173 23.33 6.89 -1.97
CA ALA A 173 24.03 7.23 -3.20
C ALA A 173 23.78 6.21 -4.33
N THR A 174 23.26 5.03 -3.98
CA THR A 174 23.00 3.92 -4.92
C THR A 174 21.54 3.85 -5.36
N ARG A 175 20.71 4.87 -5.11
CA ARG A 175 19.29 4.93 -5.48
C ARG A 175 19.04 4.96 -6.99
#